data_AF-A0A1E7F845-F1
#
_entry.id   AF-A0A1E7F845-F1
#
_cell.length_a   1.000
_cell.length_b   1.000
_cell.length_c   1.000
_cell.angle_alpha   90.00
_cell.angle_beta   90.00
_cell.angle_gamma   90.00
#
_symmetry.space_group_name_H-M   'P 1'
#
loop_
_entity.id
_entity.type
_entity.pdbx_description
1 polymer ?
#
loop_
_entity_poly.entity_id
_entity_poly.type
_entity_poly.pdbx_seq_one_letter_code
_entity_poly.pdbx_strand_id
1 'polypeptide(L)'
;MMRSFLPNCDDINALMHCANQDCRKKAEPFTLKMCTACRSVSYCNVDCQRTHRKNHKHHCNQGAQTLKECAQSLKECGEYFATKHHDTKEKSDDADDDNDDFFQPILPQDDCPICTLPLPIDGSGQSYNECCGNILCSSCGNEDMRVTYERGLIPCCAFCRQPNPLSYNETFVRIKKRMDINDSTAIFIASQCYEFGNSGRPKNPQKAFELCLRAAELGHPKACNTVSYYYSDGVGVPKDMAKSREYEVKAVKRGDIKARYNIGLSEQEKDNFRLASRHWLISAAAGHKDSLEMIAESYKIKLVTKKEYSTALFSYRNVHKDEWSIERETTVVDAYNCAQEKDHKIDS
;
A
#
# COMPACT_ATOMS: atom_id res chain seq x y z
N MET A 1 26.75 9.70 -25.82
CA MET A 1 27.42 9.29 -24.56
C MET A 1 26.61 9.84 -23.39
N MET A 2 25.75 9.00 -22.81
CA MET A 2 25.40 8.99 -21.39
C MET A 2 24.85 7.58 -21.16
N ARG A 3 25.69 6.73 -20.55
CA ARG A 3 25.38 5.33 -20.23
C ARG A 3 24.45 5.33 -19.01
N SER A 4 23.36 4.59 -19.16
CA SER A 4 22.42 4.19 -18.12
C SER A 4 23.13 3.58 -16.91
N PHE A 5 22.85 4.11 -15.73
CA PHE A 5 23.09 3.43 -14.45
C PHE A 5 21.75 2.88 -13.95
N LEU A 6 21.33 1.75 -14.53
CA LEU A 6 20.48 0.78 -13.86
C LEU A 6 21.35 -0.47 -13.67
N PRO A 7 21.38 -1.11 -12.50
CA PRO A 7 22.12 -2.36 -12.32
C PRO A 7 21.53 -3.42 -13.25
N ASN A 8 22.41 -4.17 -13.91
CA ASN A 8 22.04 -5.26 -14.83
C ASN A 8 21.23 -6.32 -14.08
N CYS A 9 20.28 -6.99 -14.75
CA CYS A 9 19.52 -8.11 -14.19
C CYS A 9 20.41 -9.28 -13.67
N ASP A 10 21.70 -9.31 -14.01
CA ASP A 10 22.68 -10.24 -13.45
C ASP A 10 23.07 -9.94 -11.98
N ASP A 11 22.84 -8.71 -11.48
CA ASP A 11 23.20 -8.30 -10.11
C ASP A 11 22.17 -8.74 -9.06
N ILE A 12 20.94 -9.05 -9.44
CA ILE A 12 19.91 -9.58 -8.52
C ILE A 12 20.28 -11.02 -8.09
N ASN A 13 20.93 -11.79 -8.97
CA ASN A 13 21.45 -13.12 -8.63
C ASN A 13 22.60 -13.09 -7.61
N ALA A 14 23.23 -11.93 -7.34
CA ALA A 14 24.25 -11.80 -6.30
C ALA A 14 23.66 -11.84 -4.88
N LEU A 15 22.37 -11.53 -4.71
CA LEU A 15 21.72 -11.48 -3.39
C LEU A 15 21.36 -12.86 -2.83
N MET A 16 21.22 -13.88 -3.69
CA MET A 16 20.87 -15.26 -3.28
C MET A 16 22.06 -16.19 -3.09
N HIS A 17 23.29 -15.70 -3.27
CA HIS A 17 24.50 -16.50 -3.16
C HIS A 17 25.53 -15.87 -2.22
N CYS A 18 26.30 -16.73 -1.56
CA CYS A 18 27.45 -16.26 -0.80
C CYS A 18 28.41 -15.48 -1.71
N ALA A 19 28.89 -14.33 -1.26
CA ALA A 19 29.81 -13.48 -2.00
C ALA A 19 31.19 -14.13 -2.23
N ASN A 20 31.51 -15.18 -1.47
CA ASN A 20 32.65 -16.05 -1.76
C ASN A 20 32.24 -17.15 -2.75
N GLN A 21 32.85 -17.13 -3.93
CA GLN A 21 32.58 -18.10 -5.00
C GLN A 21 32.97 -19.53 -4.60
N ASP A 22 33.95 -19.73 -3.72
CA ASP A 22 34.33 -21.07 -3.24
C ASP A 22 33.25 -21.69 -2.36
N CYS A 23 32.46 -20.86 -1.67
CA CYS A 23 31.32 -21.31 -0.88
C CYS A 23 30.12 -21.68 -1.76
N ARG A 24 30.03 -21.17 -3.00
CA ARG A 24 28.94 -21.49 -3.94
C ARG A 24 29.04 -22.92 -4.47
N LYS A 25 30.22 -23.55 -4.41
CA LYS A 25 30.47 -24.93 -4.87
C LYS A 25 30.17 -26.00 -3.81
N LYS A 26 29.91 -25.61 -2.56
CA LYS A 26 29.59 -26.53 -1.47
C LYS A 26 28.07 -26.61 -1.33
N ALA A 27 27.49 -27.77 -1.63
CA ALA A 27 26.05 -28.03 -1.62
C ALA A 27 25.48 -28.19 -0.19
N GLU A 28 25.86 -27.31 0.73
CA GLU A 28 25.32 -27.27 2.09
C GLU A 28 24.33 -26.11 2.23
N PRO A 29 23.20 -26.30 2.94
CA PRO A 29 22.24 -25.24 3.18
C PRO A 29 22.81 -24.25 4.22
N PHE A 30 23.27 -23.09 3.76
CA PHE A 30 23.71 -22.00 4.63
C PHE A 30 22.63 -20.92 4.74
N THR A 31 22.38 -20.44 5.96
CA THR A 31 21.65 -19.17 6.17
C THR A 31 22.58 -18.02 5.82
N LEU A 32 22.24 -17.27 4.76
CA LEU A 32 23.02 -16.12 4.32
C LEU A 32 22.71 -14.88 5.16
N LYS A 33 23.75 -14.14 5.55
CA LYS A 33 23.63 -12.84 6.24
C LYS A 33 24.10 -11.73 5.32
N MET A 34 23.34 -10.63 5.25
CA MET A 34 23.70 -9.46 4.45
C MET A 34 24.75 -8.60 5.11
N CYS A 35 25.57 -7.90 4.32
CA CYS A 35 26.47 -6.88 4.85
C CYS A 35 25.68 -5.73 5.46
N THR A 36 25.87 -5.50 6.75
CA THR A 36 25.13 -4.47 7.50
C THR A 36 25.47 -3.04 7.07
N ALA A 37 26.63 -2.82 6.46
CA ALA A 37 27.08 -1.50 6.03
C ALA A 37 26.50 -1.06 4.68
N CYS A 38 26.47 -1.94 3.68
CA CYS A 38 26.04 -1.59 2.31
C CYS A 38 24.80 -2.35 1.81
N ARG A 39 24.41 -3.43 2.48
CA ARG A 39 23.30 -4.33 2.08
C ARG A 39 23.38 -4.87 0.64
N SER A 40 24.55 -4.87 0.01
CA SER A 40 24.71 -5.28 -1.39
C SER A 40 25.28 -6.69 -1.59
N VAL A 41 25.73 -7.35 -0.53
CA VAL A 41 26.34 -8.69 -0.59
C VAL A 41 25.95 -9.54 0.61
N SER A 42 25.91 -10.86 0.40
CA SER A 42 25.52 -11.86 1.40
C SER A 42 26.66 -12.84 1.69
N TYR A 43 26.78 -13.35 2.92
CA TYR A 43 27.82 -14.29 3.34
C TYR A 43 27.26 -15.42 4.21
N CYS A 44 27.83 -16.62 4.08
CA CYS A 44 27.37 -17.82 4.79
C CYS A 44 27.83 -17.86 6.27
N ASN A 45 28.92 -17.19 6.61
CA ASN A 45 29.44 -17.11 7.99
C ASN A 45 30.36 -15.88 8.18
N VAL A 46 30.78 -15.66 9.42
CA VAL A 46 31.60 -14.50 9.83
C VAL A 46 32.99 -14.53 9.22
N ASP A 47 33.57 -15.71 8.98
CA ASP A 47 34.91 -15.84 8.38
C ASP A 47 34.87 -15.49 6.89
N CYS A 48 33.82 -15.91 6.20
CA CYS A 48 33.56 -15.53 4.82
C CYS A 48 33.37 -14.01 4.70
N GLN A 49 32.63 -13.40 5.63
CA GLN A 49 32.48 -11.95 5.68
C GLN A 49 33.82 -11.25 5.85
N ARG A 50 34.66 -11.68 6.81
CA ARG A 50 35.98 -11.08 7.10
C ARG A 50 36.93 -11.19 5.90
N THR A 51 36.90 -12.32 5.21
CA THR A 51 37.73 -12.58 4.03
C THR A 51 37.29 -11.71 2.86
N HIS A 52 35.99 -11.67 2.58
CA HIS A 52 35.43 -10.89 1.47
C HIS A 52 35.48 -9.38 1.71
N ARG A 53 35.42 -8.93 2.97
CA ARG A 53 35.48 -7.51 3.35
C ARG A 53 36.68 -6.79 2.76
N LYS A 54 37.82 -7.47 2.59
CA LYS A 54 39.03 -6.88 2.00
C LYS A 54 38.85 -6.53 0.53
N ASN A 55 38.11 -7.37 -0.21
CA ASN A 55 37.89 -7.20 -1.65
C ASN A 55 36.69 -6.29 -1.96
N HIS A 56 35.72 -6.23 -1.04
CA HIS A 56 34.49 -5.44 -1.21
C HIS A 56 34.54 -4.06 -0.52
N LYS A 57 35.62 -3.72 0.19
CA LYS A 57 35.72 -2.51 1.03
C LYS A 57 35.33 -1.22 0.30
N HIS A 58 35.78 -1.05 -0.94
CA HIS A 58 35.52 0.18 -1.71
C HIS A 58 34.04 0.33 -2.08
N HIS A 59 33.45 -0.71 -2.69
CA HIS A 59 32.02 -0.75 -3.02
C HIS A 59 31.13 -0.69 -1.77
N CYS A 60 31.55 -1.32 -0.67
CA CYS A 60 30.85 -1.27 0.61
C CYS A 60 30.76 0.16 1.15
N ASN A 61 31.87 0.92 1.09
CA ASN A 61 31.91 2.30 1.54
C ASN A 61 31.04 3.21 0.65
N GLN A 62 31.03 3.01 -0.66
CA GLN A 62 30.14 3.74 -1.57
C GLN A 62 28.67 3.44 -1.26
N GLY A 63 28.28 2.17 -1.17
CA GLY A 63 26.90 1.80 -0.84
C GLY A 63 26.44 2.30 0.54
N ALA A 64 27.33 2.27 1.54
CA ALA A 64 27.05 2.82 2.86
C ALA A 64 26.86 4.35 2.83
N GLN A 65 27.60 5.05 1.97
CA GLN A 65 27.48 6.50 1.78
C GLN A 65 26.15 6.85 1.08
N THR A 66 25.77 6.11 0.04
CA THR A 66 24.48 6.29 -0.64
C THR A 66 23.30 6.05 0.29
N LEU A 67 23.37 5.05 1.18
CA LEU A 67 22.34 4.80 2.19
C LEU A 67 22.23 5.95 3.21
N LYS A 68 23.35 6.56 3.58
CA LYS A 68 23.36 7.75 4.46
C LYS A 68 22.78 8.99 3.77
N GLU A 69 23.14 9.21 2.51
CA GLU A 69 22.59 10.32 1.70
C GLU A 69 21.09 10.15 1.51
N CYS A 70 20.61 8.93 1.25
CA CYS A 70 19.19 8.63 1.14
C CYS A 70 18.44 8.89 2.46
N ALA A 71 19.01 8.49 3.60
CA ALA A 71 18.45 8.78 4.92
C ALA A 71 18.44 10.28 5.27
N GLN A 72 19.46 11.03 4.81
CA GLN A 72 19.54 12.48 4.98
C GLN A 72 18.51 13.20 4.12
N SER A 73 18.33 12.82 2.85
CA SER A 73 17.28 13.36 1.98
C SER A 73 15.87 13.12 2.51
N LEU A 74 15.64 11.98 3.18
CA LEU A 74 14.36 11.68 3.83
C LEU A 74 14.10 12.56 5.06
N LYS A 75 15.15 12.87 5.84
CA LYS A 75 15.06 13.84 6.95
C LYS A 75 14.83 15.26 6.46
N GLU A 76 15.54 15.69 5.42
CA GLU A 76 15.38 17.03 4.82
C GLU A 76 14.00 17.20 4.20
N CYS A 77 13.41 16.14 3.61
CA CYS A 77 12.01 16.15 3.22
C CYS A 77 11.10 16.38 4.43
N GLY A 78 11.30 15.64 5.53
CA GLY A 78 10.50 15.79 6.76
C GLY A 78 10.60 17.18 7.40
N GLU A 79 11.79 17.76 7.46
CA GLU A 79 12.02 19.10 8.03
C GLU A 79 11.48 20.23 7.12
N TYR A 80 11.55 20.07 5.79
CA TYR A 80 10.98 21.02 4.82
C TYR A 80 9.45 21.13 4.93
N PHE A 81 8.76 20.04 5.27
CA PHE A 81 7.32 20.08 5.55
C PHE A 81 7.01 20.84 6.86
N ALA A 82 7.87 20.78 7.87
CA ALA A 82 7.65 21.47 9.14
C ALA A 82 7.78 23.01 9.03
N THR A 83 8.66 23.52 8.17
CA THR A 83 8.95 24.97 8.11
C THR A 83 8.02 25.78 7.21
N LYS A 84 7.30 25.16 6.25
CA LYS A 84 6.47 25.89 5.28
C LYS A 84 5.00 26.10 5.68
N HIS A 85 4.54 25.53 6.79
CA HIS A 85 3.19 25.80 7.31
C HIS A 85 3.03 27.19 7.97
N HIS A 86 4.09 28.02 8.06
CA HIS A 86 4.00 29.35 8.66
C HIS A 86 3.67 30.52 7.70
N ASP A 87 3.83 30.37 6.38
CA ASP A 87 3.88 31.54 5.47
C ASP A 87 2.75 31.68 4.44
N THR A 88 1.70 30.85 4.44
CA THR A 88 0.52 31.08 3.59
C THR A 88 -0.74 31.26 4.43
N LYS A 89 -0.84 32.43 5.06
CA LYS A 89 -2.07 32.94 5.67
C LYS A 89 -2.84 33.75 4.63
N GLU A 90 -3.43 33.08 3.64
CA GLU A 90 -4.52 33.69 2.86
C GLU A 90 -5.82 33.47 3.64
N LYS A 91 -6.38 34.57 4.13
CA LYS A 91 -7.65 34.60 4.88
C LYS A 91 -8.78 34.15 3.96
N SER A 92 -9.38 32.99 4.24
CA SER A 92 -10.77 32.69 3.92
C SER A 92 -11.60 32.85 5.18
N ASP A 93 -12.66 33.65 5.10
CA ASP A 93 -13.55 34.02 6.21
C ASP A 93 -14.60 32.95 6.52
N ASP A 94 -14.20 31.67 6.57
CA ASP A 94 -15.05 30.59 7.06
C ASP A 94 -14.30 29.87 8.18
N ALA A 95 -14.74 30.14 9.40
CA ALA A 95 -14.23 29.52 10.61
C ALA A 95 -14.78 28.10 10.72
N ASP A 96 -14.05 27.12 10.17
CA ASP A 96 -14.26 25.70 10.46
C ASP A 96 -12.91 25.00 10.67
N ASP A 97 -12.57 24.85 11.95
CA ASP A 97 -11.75 23.77 12.53
C ASP A 97 -10.81 23.03 11.58
N ASP A 98 -9.67 23.66 11.24
CA ASP A 98 -8.52 23.03 10.58
C ASP A 98 -7.92 21.94 11.48
N ASN A 99 -8.60 20.81 11.56
CA ASN A 99 -8.04 19.61 12.15
C ASN A 99 -7.11 18.99 11.09
N ASP A 100 -5.89 19.54 11.02
CA ASP A 100 -4.80 19.11 10.12
C ASP A 100 -4.56 17.60 10.14
N ASP A 101 -5.01 16.91 11.19
CA ASP A 101 -5.00 15.45 11.33
C ASP A 101 -5.86 14.72 10.28
N PHE A 102 -6.95 15.31 9.79
CA PHE A 102 -7.85 14.65 8.83
C PHE A 102 -7.27 14.54 7.40
N PHE A 103 -6.36 15.45 7.04
CA PHE A 103 -5.71 15.52 5.72
C PHE A 103 -4.30 14.92 5.71
N GLN A 104 -3.94 14.13 6.73
CA GLN A 104 -2.68 13.40 6.74
C GLN A 104 -2.61 12.34 5.63
N PRO A 105 -1.41 12.04 5.10
CA PRO A 105 -1.21 10.94 4.17
C PRO A 105 -1.67 9.60 4.77
N ILE A 106 -2.25 8.74 3.93
CA ILE A 106 -2.58 7.38 4.35
C ILE A 106 -1.27 6.58 4.38
N LEU A 107 -0.91 6.03 5.53
CA LEU A 107 0.30 5.23 5.70
C LEU A 107 -0.01 3.73 5.60
N PRO A 108 0.98 2.90 5.21
CA PRO A 108 0.89 1.44 5.35
C PRO A 108 0.55 1.07 6.80
N GLN A 109 -0.36 0.09 6.96
CA GLN A 109 -0.78 -0.36 8.30
C GLN A 109 0.34 -1.12 9.01
N ASP A 110 1.06 -1.99 8.29
CA ASP A 110 2.11 -2.86 8.81
C ASP A 110 3.12 -3.22 7.72
N ASP A 111 4.26 -3.79 8.13
CA ASP A 111 5.24 -4.42 7.24
C ASP A 111 4.93 -5.92 7.06
N CYS A 112 5.24 -6.47 5.88
CA CYS A 112 5.16 -7.90 5.64
C CYS A 112 6.12 -8.64 6.58
N PRO A 113 5.66 -9.62 7.38
CA PRO A 113 6.49 -10.26 8.39
C PRO A 113 7.56 -11.22 7.82
N ILE A 114 7.56 -11.43 6.49
CA ILE A 114 8.56 -12.25 5.79
C ILE A 114 9.68 -11.39 5.21
N CYS A 115 9.32 -10.39 4.39
CA CYS A 115 10.31 -9.54 3.70
C CYS A 115 10.57 -8.20 4.39
N THR A 116 9.82 -7.84 5.44
CA THR A 116 9.91 -6.57 6.16
C THR A 116 9.72 -5.33 5.29
N LEU A 117 9.04 -5.49 4.14
CA LEU A 117 8.65 -4.38 3.29
C LEU A 117 7.24 -3.90 3.67
N PRO A 118 6.95 -2.60 3.57
CA PRO A 118 5.62 -2.07 3.84
C PRO A 118 4.55 -2.77 3.00
N LEU A 119 3.44 -3.14 3.63
CA LEU A 119 2.29 -3.70 2.93
C LEU A 119 1.59 -2.62 2.08
N PRO A 120 1.08 -2.95 0.88
CA PRO A 120 0.35 -2.00 0.03
C PRO A 120 -0.80 -1.28 0.75
N ILE A 121 -0.95 0.03 0.58
CA ILE A 121 -1.92 0.80 1.37
C ILE A 121 -3.37 0.44 1.00
N ASP A 122 -3.62 0.16 -0.27
CA ASP A 122 -4.92 -0.26 -0.82
C ASP A 122 -5.33 -1.70 -0.46
N GLY A 123 -4.40 -2.48 0.08
CA GLY A 123 -4.58 -3.90 0.33
C GLY A 123 -4.49 -4.76 -0.94
N SER A 124 -4.17 -4.18 -2.10
CA SER A 124 -3.88 -4.96 -3.30
C SER A 124 -2.60 -5.77 -3.07
N GLY A 125 -2.51 -6.95 -3.68
CA GLY A 125 -1.34 -7.80 -3.48
C GLY A 125 -1.10 -8.23 -2.02
N GLN A 126 -2.17 -8.40 -1.23
CA GLN A 126 -2.09 -8.91 0.15
C GLN A 126 -2.95 -10.14 0.35
N SER A 127 -2.50 -11.00 1.28
CA SER A 127 -3.20 -12.21 1.68
C SER A 127 -3.27 -12.31 3.20
N TYR A 128 -4.49 -12.34 3.73
CA TYR A 128 -4.70 -12.65 5.14
C TYR A 128 -4.64 -14.16 5.35
N ASN A 129 -3.91 -14.60 6.38
CA ASN A 129 -3.69 -16.02 6.67
C ASN A 129 -4.41 -16.42 7.96
N GLU A 130 -5.54 -17.09 7.86
CA GLU A 130 -6.40 -17.44 8.99
C GLU A 130 -5.74 -18.38 10.02
N CYS A 131 -4.65 -19.09 9.63
CA CYS A 131 -3.85 -19.88 10.57
C CYS A 131 -3.20 -19.03 11.66
N CYS A 132 -2.73 -17.82 11.33
CA CYS A 132 -1.85 -17.00 12.17
C CYS A 132 -2.35 -15.57 12.38
N GLY A 133 -3.30 -15.11 11.57
CA GLY A 133 -3.80 -13.73 11.58
C GLY A 133 -2.90 -12.75 10.81
N ASN A 134 -1.78 -13.23 10.25
CA ASN A 134 -0.85 -12.34 9.55
C ASN A 134 -1.31 -12.05 8.12
N ILE A 135 -1.10 -10.81 7.73
CA ILE A 135 -1.19 -10.36 6.35
C ILE A 135 0.20 -10.46 5.72
N LEU A 136 0.28 -11.13 4.58
CA LEU A 136 1.50 -11.29 3.80
C LEU A 136 1.35 -10.59 2.46
N CYS A 137 2.43 -9.99 1.95
CA CYS A 137 2.45 -9.55 0.56
C CYS A 137 2.37 -10.77 -0.38
N SER A 138 1.63 -10.62 -1.48
CA SER A 138 1.39 -11.68 -2.44
C SER A 138 2.68 -12.23 -3.02
N SER A 139 3.72 -11.41 -3.19
CA SER A 139 5.03 -11.88 -3.67
C SER A 139 5.64 -12.93 -2.74
N CYS A 140 5.62 -12.71 -1.42
CA CYS A 140 6.11 -13.70 -0.46
C CYS A 140 5.23 -14.96 -0.43
N GLY A 141 3.91 -14.80 -0.46
CA GLY A 141 2.98 -15.94 -0.48
C GLY A 141 3.11 -16.79 -1.74
N ASN A 142 3.21 -16.15 -2.91
CA ASN A 142 3.32 -16.81 -4.20
C ASN A 142 4.66 -17.52 -4.37
N GLU A 143 5.76 -16.90 -3.95
CA GLU A 143 7.08 -17.52 -4.03
C GLU A 143 7.19 -18.76 -3.14
N ASP A 144 6.64 -18.70 -1.93
CA ASP A 144 6.58 -19.86 -1.03
C ASP A 144 5.74 -20.99 -1.64
N MET A 145 4.59 -20.65 -2.23
CA MET A 145 3.73 -21.60 -2.92
C MET A 145 4.44 -22.24 -4.12
N ARG A 146 5.15 -21.45 -4.94
CA ARG A 146 5.94 -21.93 -6.09
C ARG A 146 6.97 -22.96 -5.66
N VAL A 147 7.79 -22.62 -4.66
CA VAL A 147 8.84 -23.51 -4.13
C VAL A 147 8.25 -24.79 -3.53
N THR A 148 7.10 -24.68 -2.85
CA THR A 148 6.39 -25.82 -2.27
C THR A 148 5.96 -26.82 -3.35
N TYR A 149 5.37 -26.33 -4.44
CA TYR A 149 4.98 -27.18 -5.57
C TYR A 149 6.17 -27.82 -6.28
N GLU A 150 7.24 -27.06 -6.54
CA GLU A 150 8.46 -27.58 -7.19
C GLU A 150 9.11 -28.72 -6.41
N ARG A 151 8.93 -28.72 -5.08
CA ARG A 151 9.48 -29.75 -4.19
C ARG A 151 8.48 -30.88 -3.88
N GLY A 152 7.26 -30.84 -4.43
CA GLY A 152 6.21 -31.82 -4.15
C GLY A 152 5.77 -31.83 -2.68
N LEU A 153 5.88 -30.68 -1.99
CA LEU A 153 5.51 -30.54 -0.58
C LEU A 153 4.03 -30.15 -0.44
N ILE A 154 3.46 -30.37 0.74
CA ILE A 154 2.07 -30.00 1.05
C ILE A 154 1.99 -28.47 1.22
N PRO A 155 1.05 -27.79 0.53
CA PRO A 155 0.82 -26.35 0.71
C PRO A 155 0.52 -25.98 2.17
N CYS A 156 1.30 -25.01 2.67
CA CYS A 156 1.16 -24.48 4.01
C CYS A 156 1.29 -22.95 3.98
N CYS A 157 0.91 -22.30 5.08
CA CYS A 157 1.10 -20.87 5.21
C CYS A 157 2.59 -20.52 5.21
N ALA A 158 2.99 -19.56 4.37
CA ALA A 158 4.38 -19.12 4.21
C ALA A 158 5.02 -18.61 5.51
N PHE A 159 4.21 -18.12 6.46
CA PHE A 159 4.67 -17.65 7.75
C PHE A 159 4.61 -18.75 8.83
N CYS A 160 3.42 -19.27 9.11
CA CYS A 160 3.18 -20.13 10.28
C CYS A 160 3.45 -21.63 9.99
N ARG A 161 3.64 -22.00 8.73
CA ARG A 161 3.82 -23.39 8.23
C ARG A 161 2.70 -24.37 8.58
N GLN A 162 1.56 -23.91 9.07
CA GLN A 162 0.36 -24.74 9.21
C GLN A 162 -0.17 -25.10 7.82
N PRO A 163 -0.60 -26.35 7.61
CA PRO A 163 -1.20 -26.77 6.34
C PRO A 163 -2.39 -25.88 5.97
N ASN A 164 -2.55 -25.62 4.68
CA ASN A 164 -3.70 -24.88 4.18
C ASN A 164 -5.00 -25.66 4.45
N PRO A 165 -6.13 -24.97 4.71
CA PRO A 165 -7.40 -25.65 4.93
C PRO A 165 -7.80 -26.44 3.68
N LEU A 166 -8.31 -27.65 3.88
CA LEU A 166 -8.72 -28.55 2.79
C LEU A 166 -10.19 -28.34 2.38
N SER A 167 -10.94 -27.53 3.12
CA SER A 167 -12.34 -27.23 2.83
C SER A 167 -12.74 -25.84 3.32
N TYR A 168 -13.77 -25.29 2.68
CA TYR A 168 -14.42 -24.06 3.11
C TYR A 168 -14.88 -24.06 4.58
N ASN A 169 -15.34 -25.22 5.08
CA ASN A 169 -15.73 -25.35 6.48
C ASN A 169 -14.52 -25.23 7.41
N GLU A 170 -13.39 -25.84 7.05
CA GLU A 170 -12.15 -25.72 7.83
C GLU A 170 -11.64 -24.27 7.84
N THR A 171 -11.66 -23.59 6.69
CA THR A 171 -11.35 -22.16 6.59
C THR A 171 -12.21 -21.36 7.57
N PHE A 172 -13.53 -21.59 7.58
CA PHE A 172 -14.42 -20.86 8.48
C PHE A 172 -14.21 -21.20 9.96
N VAL A 173 -13.84 -22.45 10.30
CA VAL A 173 -13.47 -22.81 11.67
C VAL A 173 -12.24 -22.03 12.14
N ARG A 174 -11.24 -21.86 11.27
CA ARG A 174 -10.05 -21.04 11.57
C ARG A 174 -10.39 -19.56 11.71
N ILE A 175 -11.23 -19.02 10.81
CA ILE A 175 -11.76 -17.66 10.92
C ILE A 175 -12.48 -17.47 12.26
N LYS A 176 -13.32 -18.42 12.69
CA LYS A 176 -14.05 -18.32 13.96
C LYS A 176 -13.10 -18.22 15.16
N LYS A 177 -12.02 -19.02 15.20
CA LYS A 177 -11.00 -18.92 16.25
C LYS A 177 -10.34 -17.53 16.30
N ARG A 178 -10.17 -16.88 15.15
CA ARG A 178 -9.63 -15.52 15.04
C ARG A 178 -10.65 -14.48 15.53
N MET A 179 -11.94 -14.68 15.22
CA MET A 179 -13.02 -13.85 15.75
C MET A 179 -13.13 -13.92 17.28
N ASP A 180 -12.82 -15.07 17.89
CA ASP A 180 -12.84 -15.25 19.35
C ASP A 180 -11.76 -14.42 20.06
N ILE A 181 -10.67 -14.07 19.37
CA ILE A 181 -9.61 -13.18 19.87
C ILE A 181 -9.72 -11.74 19.36
N ASN A 182 -10.90 -11.35 18.85
CA ASN A 182 -11.18 -10.02 18.30
C ASN A 182 -10.27 -9.58 17.14
N ASP A 183 -9.80 -10.53 16.31
CA ASP A 183 -9.13 -10.19 15.06
C ASP A 183 -10.13 -9.48 14.11
N SER A 184 -9.94 -8.18 13.94
CA SER A 184 -10.88 -7.33 13.20
C SER A 184 -10.93 -7.70 11.71
N THR A 185 -9.81 -8.15 11.13
CA THR A 185 -9.72 -8.60 9.74
C THR A 185 -10.48 -9.90 9.56
N ALA A 186 -10.32 -10.86 10.48
CA ALA A 186 -11.08 -12.11 10.45
C ALA A 186 -12.59 -11.89 10.58
N ILE A 187 -13.00 -10.98 11.49
CA ILE A 187 -14.42 -10.64 11.67
C ILE A 187 -14.99 -10.00 10.40
N PHE A 188 -14.23 -9.12 9.74
CA PHE A 188 -14.64 -8.54 8.45
C PHE A 188 -14.71 -9.59 7.32
N ILE A 189 -13.76 -10.53 7.25
CA ILE A 189 -13.85 -11.65 6.29
C ILE A 189 -15.10 -12.48 6.57
N ALA A 190 -15.41 -12.76 7.84
CA ALA A 190 -16.61 -13.48 8.21
C ALA A 190 -17.90 -12.73 7.82
N SER A 191 -17.93 -11.39 7.90
CA SER A 191 -19.07 -10.61 7.41
C SER A 191 -19.26 -10.78 5.90
N GLN A 192 -18.17 -10.76 5.12
CA GLN A 192 -18.24 -11.02 3.67
C GLN A 192 -18.73 -12.44 3.35
N CYS A 193 -18.37 -13.45 4.17
CA CYS A 193 -18.91 -14.79 4.00
C CYS A 193 -20.43 -14.84 4.08
N TYR A 194 -21.01 -14.13 5.04
CA TYR A 194 -22.47 -14.03 5.18
C TYR A 194 -23.10 -13.09 4.16
N GLU A 195 -22.43 -12.03 3.72
CA GLU A 195 -22.98 -11.12 2.70
C GLU A 195 -23.16 -11.82 1.34
N PHE A 196 -22.15 -12.61 0.93
CA PHE A 196 -22.15 -13.25 -0.39
C PHE A 196 -22.58 -14.73 -0.37
N GLY A 197 -22.73 -15.33 0.81
CA GLY A 197 -23.07 -16.75 0.94
C GLY A 197 -21.93 -17.67 0.49
N ASN A 198 -20.71 -17.39 0.94
CA ASN A 198 -19.51 -18.18 0.61
C ASN A 198 -19.03 -19.03 1.80
N SER A 199 -17.94 -19.79 1.63
CA SER A 199 -17.31 -20.57 2.70
C SER A 199 -18.26 -21.54 3.44
N GLY A 200 -19.23 -22.10 2.72
CA GLY A 200 -20.25 -23.01 3.28
C GLY A 200 -21.26 -22.31 4.19
N ARG A 201 -21.48 -21.00 4.02
CA ARG A 201 -22.51 -20.24 4.75
C ARG A 201 -23.57 -19.72 3.79
N PRO A 202 -24.86 -19.79 4.14
CA PRO A 202 -25.90 -19.14 3.36
C PRO A 202 -25.79 -17.62 3.51
N LYS A 203 -26.26 -16.90 2.49
CA LYS A 203 -26.38 -15.45 2.53
C LYS A 203 -27.27 -15.02 3.72
N ASN A 204 -26.77 -14.09 4.53
CA ASN A 204 -27.46 -13.51 5.67
C ASN A 204 -26.97 -12.05 5.89
N PRO A 205 -27.63 -11.07 5.27
CA PRO A 205 -27.23 -9.66 5.34
C PRO A 205 -27.28 -9.08 6.76
N GLN A 206 -28.24 -9.51 7.60
CA GLN A 206 -28.34 -9.06 8.99
C GLN A 206 -27.09 -9.45 9.78
N LYS A 207 -26.69 -10.72 9.66
CA LYS A 207 -25.49 -11.22 10.33
C LYS A 207 -24.22 -10.65 9.74
N ALA A 208 -24.20 -10.38 8.44
CA ALA A 208 -23.10 -9.68 7.79
C ALA A 208 -22.93 -8.27 8.38
N PHE A 209 -24.02 -7.50 8.49
CA PHE A 209 -24.00 -6.18 9.12
C PHE A 209 -23.50 -6.22 10.57
N GLU A 210 -24.02 -7.12 11.41
CA GLU A 210 -23.58 -7.25 12.82
C GLU A 210 -22.07 -7.52 12.95
N LEU A 211 -21.54 -8.42 12.13
CA LEU A 211 -20.11 -8.72 12.11
C LEU A 211 -19.29 -7.55 11.56
N CYS A 212 -19.78 -6.90 10.49
CA CYS A 212 -19.12 -5.76 9.89
C CYS A 212 -19.04 -4.58 10.89
N LEU A 213 -20.13 -4.32 11.61
CA LEU A 213 -20.21 -3.34 12.69
C LEU A 213 -19.18 -3.64 13.78
N ARG A 214 -19.11 -4.88 14.24
CA ARG A 214 -18.10 -5.30 15.22
C ARG A 214 -16.66 -5.11 14.71
N ALA A 215 -16.36 -5.47 13.46
CA ALA A 215 -15.03 -5.23 12.88
C ALA A 215 -14.71 -3.72 12.79
N ALA A 216 -15.70 -2.90 12.43
CA ALA A 216 -15.57 -1.46 12.42
C ALA A 216 -15.30 -0.91 13.83
N GLU A 217 -16.02 -1.35 14.85
CA GLU A 217 -15.78 -0.95 16.25
C GLU A 217 -14.36 -1.32 16.71
N LEU A 218 -13.85 -2.48 16.27
CA LEU A 218 -12.48 -2.93 16.54
C LEU A 218 -11.39 -2.23 15.72
N GLY A 219 -11.73 -1.33 14.79
CA GLY A 219 -10.76 -0.52 14.07
C GLY A 219 -10.53 -0.88 12.61
N HIS A 220 -11.23 -1.86 12.04
CA HIS A 220 -11.00 -2.27 10.65
C HIS A 220 -11.45 -1.19 9.66
N PRO A 221 -10.56 -0.59 8.84
CA PRO A 221 -10.89 0.58 8.03
C PRO A 221 -11.97 0.32 6.97
N LYS A 222 -11.83 -0.78 6.21
CA LYS A 222 -12.80 -1.18 5.17
C LYS A 222 -14.16 -1.56 5.78
N ALA A 223 -14.18 -2.02 7.03
CA ALA A 223 -15.42 -2.34 7.72
C ALA A 223 -16.19 -1.07 8.07
N CYS A 224 -15.51 -0.01 8.52
CA CYS A 224 -16.16 1.29 8.73
C CYS A 224 -16.86 1.81 7.48
N ASN A 225 -16.18 1.77 6.33
CA ASN A 225 -16.75 2.21 5.07
C ASN A 225 -17.97 1.34 4.67
N THR A 226 -17.85 0.03 4.85
CA THR A 226 -18.95 -0.90 4.57
C THR A 226 -20.16 -0.67 5.49
N VAL A 227 -19.95 -0.38 6.78
CA VAL A 227 -21.01 0.01 7.71
C VAL A 227 -21.68 1.32 7.28
N SER A 228 -20.90 2.29 6.76
CA SER A 228 -21.47 3.51 6.18
C SER A 228 -22.45 3.20 5.05
N TYR A 229 -22.08 2.28 4.14
CA TYR A 229 -22.95 1.83 3.06
C TYR A 229 -24.22 1.12 3.55
N TYR A 230 -24.10 0.26 4.57
CA TYR A 230 -25.28 -0.39 5.15
C TYR A 230 -26.29 0.64 5.68
N TYR A 231 -25.82 1.69 6.34
CA TYR A 231 -26.68 2.78 6.82
C TYR A 231 -27.19 3.70 5.71
N SER A 232 -26.43 3.94 4.62
CA SER A 232 -26.90 4.77 3.50
C SER A 232 -28.01 4.10 2.70
N ASP A 233 -27.88 2.79 2.49
CA ASP A 233 -28.74 2.01 1.61
C ASP A 233 -29.87 1.32 2.37
N GLY A 234 -29.73 1.15 3.70
CA GLY A 234 -30.71 0.49 4.54
C GLY A 234 -30.74 -1.04 4.35
N VAL A 235 -29.61 -1.65 4.00
CA VAL A 235 -29.51 -3.10 3.78
C VAL A 235 -29.27 -3.81 5.12
N GLY A 236 -30.23 -4.61 5.59
CA GLY A 236 -30.11 -5.32 6.88
C GLY A 236 -30.10 -4.40 8.11
N VAL A 237 -30.31 -3.10 7.94
CA VAL A 237 -30.43 -2.10 9.00
C VAL A 237 -31.31 -0.96 8.50
N PRO A 238 -32.09 -0.26 9.34
CA PRO A 238 -32.79 0.94 8.90
C PRO A 238 -31.82 1.99 8.37
N LYS A 239 -32.23 2.67 7.28
CA LYS A 239 -31.46 3.76 6.70
C LYS A 239 -31.25 4.89 7.70
N ASP A 240 -30.01 5.34 7.84
CA ASP A 240 -29.59 6.39 8.77
C ASP A 240 -28.39 7.16 8.20
N MET A 241 -28.66 8.28 7.52
CA MET A 241 -27.61 9.07 6.87
C MET A 241 -26.64 9.71 7.87
N ALA A 242 -27.07 9.98 9.11
CA ALA A 242 -26.20 10.56 10.12
C ALA A 242 -25.15 9.53 10.58
N LYS A 243 -25.58 8.30 10.85
CA LYS A 243 -24.65 7.20 11.16
C LYS A 243 -23.77 6.83 9.97
N SER A 244 -24.31 6.85 8.76
CA SER A 244 -23.52 6.65 7.54
C SER A 244 -22.34 7.63 7.49
N ARG A 245 -22.60 8.93 7.63
CA ARG A 245 -21.55 9.97 7.68
C ARG A 245 -20.56 9.76 8.83
N GLU A 246 -21.03 9.38 10.02
CA GLU A 246 -20.16 9.11 11.16
C GLU A 246 -19.16 7.98 10.85
N TYR A 247 -19.64 6.88 10.27
CA TYR A 247 -18.79 5.74 9.91
C TYR A 247 -17.87 6.02 8.73
N GLU A 248 -18.31 6.85 7.78
CA GLU A 248 -17.45 7.32 6.68
C GLU A 248 -16.26 8.13 7.20
N VAL A 249 -16.50 9.09 8.12
CA VAL A 249 -15.42 9.85 8.77
C VAL A 249 -14.48 8.93 9.56
N LYS A 250 -15.01 7.95 10.29
CA LYS A 250 -14.19 6.93 10.98
C LYS A 250 -13.34 6.11 10.01
N ALA A 251 -13.87 5.76 8.84
CA ALA A 251 -13.13 5.03 7.81
C ALA A 251 -11.96 5.86 7.29
N VAL A 252 -12.17 7.15 7.00
CA VAL A 252 -11.13 8.06 6.52
C VAL A 252 -10.02 8.26 7.56
N LYS A 253 -10.37 8.46 8.83
CA LYS A 253 -9.40 8.57 9.94
C LYS A 253 -8.58 7.30 10.13
N ARG A 254 -9.10 6.15 9.73
CA ARG A 254 -8.42 4.85 9.79
C ARG A 254 -7.72 4.47 8.48
N GLY A 255 -7.67 5.38 7.52
CA GLY A 255 -6.94 5.18 6.28
C GLY A 255 -7.70 4.41 5.19
N ASP A 256 -9.02 4.31 5.26
CA ASP A 256 -9.79 3.74 4.14
C ASP A 256 -9.76 4.68 2.93
N ILE A 257 -9.09 4.21 1.88
CA ILE A 257 -8.88 4.97 0.64
C ILE A 257 -10.21 5.25 -0.07
N LYS A 258 -11.10 4.26 -0.14
CA LYS A 258 -12.38 4.42 -0.86
C LYS A 258 -13.32 5.39 -0.14
N ALA A 259 -13.38 5.34 1.18
CA ALA A 259 -14.12 6.33 1.97
C ALA A 259 -13.58 7.75 1.73
N ARG A 260 -12.26 7.93 1.62
CA ARG A 260 -11.68 9.25 1.34
C ARG A 260 -12.07 9.76 -0.04
N TYR A 261 -12.11 8.88 -1.05
CA TYR A 261 -12.65 9.21 -2.36
C TYR A 261 -14.13 9.62 -2.30
N ASN A 262 -14.95 8.87 -1.56
CA ASN A 262 -16.39 9.14 -1.42
C ASN A 262 -16.69 10.47 -0.74
N ILE A 263 -15.93 10.85 0.30
CA ILE A 263 -16.04 12.20 0.88
C ILE A 263 -15.73 13.26 -0.17
N GLY A 264 -14.71 13.04 -1.02
CA GLY A 264 -14.43 13.97 -2.12
C GLY A 264 -15.61 14.11 -3.10
N LEU A 265 -16.32 13.02 -3.42
CA LEU A 265 -17.54 13.09 -4.21
C LEU A 265 -18.66 13.86 -3.48
N SER A 266 -18.86 13.62 -2.18
CA SER A 266 -19.87 14.35 -1.40
C SER A 266 -19.58 15.85 -1.30
N GLU A 267 -18.31 16.24 -1.21
CA GLU A 267 -17.91 17.65 -1.25
C GLU A 267 -18.11 18.26 -2.64
N GLN A 268 -17.84 17.51 -3.71
CA GLN A 268 -18.15 17.95 -5.07
C GLN A 268 -19.65 18.20 -5.27
N GLU A 269 -20.52 17.33 -4.74
CA GLU A 269 -21.98 17.49 -4.82
C GLU A 269 -22.49 18.75 -4.09
N LYS A 270 -21.71 19.28 -3.14
CA LYS A 270 -21.97 20.54 -2.43
C LYS A 270 -21.26 21.74 -3.07
N ASP A 271 -20.72 21.58 -4.28
CA ASP A 271 -19.90 22.57 -4.98
C ASP A 271 -18.58 22.96 -4.27
N ASN A 272 -18.13 22.15 -3.29
CA ASN A 272 -16.88 22.36 -2.56
C ASN A 272 -15.68 21.74 -3.32
N PHE A 273 -15.48 22.14 -4.58
CA PHE A 273 -14.52 21.51 -5.48
C PHE A 273 -13.06 21.52 -4.96
N ARG A 274 -12.63 22.60 -4.30
CA ARG A 274 -11.27 22.67 -3.72
C ARG A 274 -11.07 21.64 -2.61
N LEU A 275 -12.07 21.45 -1.76
CA LEU A 275 -12.04 20.45 -0.70
C LEU A 275 -12.09 19.03 -1.27
N ALA A 276 -12.95 18.81 -2.26
CA ALA A 276 -13.03 17.55 -3.00
C ALA A 276 -11.67 17.15 -3.60
N SER A 277 -10.99 18.09 -4.27
CA SER A 277 -9.65 17.86 -4.83
C SER A 277 -8.62 17.50 -3.76
N ARG A 278 -8.67 18.08 -2.55
CA ARG A 278 -7.77 17.69 -1.43
C ARG A 278 -7.97 16.24 -1.02
N HIS A 279 -9.23 15.78 -0.91
CA HIS A 279 -9.53 14.38 -0.62
C HIS A 279 -9.01 13.44 -1.71
N TRP A 280 -9.23 13.79 -2.97
CA TRP A 280 -8.78 12.98 -4.09
C TRP A 280 -7.26 12.96 -4.25
N LEU A 281 -6.55 14.04 -3.94
CA LEU A 281 -5.07 14.06 -3.96
C LEU A 281 -4.49 13.00 -3.02
N ILE A 282 -4.99 12.91 -1.79
CA ILE A 282 -4.53 11.93 -0.80
C ILE A 282 -4.92 10.51 -1.22
N SER A 283 -6.16 10.30 -1.66
CA SER A 283 -6.66 9.00 -2.12
C SER A 283 -5.90 8.49 -3.37
N ALA A 284 -5.62 9.38 -4.32
CA ALA A 284 -4.83 9.07 -5.51
C ALA A 284 -3.39 8.73 -5.13
N ALA A 285 -2.77 9.50 -4.23
CA ALA A 285 -1.41 9.20 -3.77
C ALA A 285 -1.31 7.82 -3.08
N ALA A 286 -2.40 7.37 -2.46
CA ALA A 286 -2.54 6.04 -1.85
C ALA A 286 -2.91 4.92 -2.84
N GLY A 287 -3.05 5.23 -4.14
CA GLY A 287 -3.27 4.24 -5.20
C GLY A 287 -4.71 4.16 -5.74
N HIS A 288 -5.63 5.06 -5.37
CA HIS A 288 -6.99 5.00 -5.91
C HIS A 288 -7.09 5.55 -7.33
N LYS A 289 -7.44 4.67 -8.28
CA LYS A 289 -7.51 5.02 -9.71
C LYS A 289 -8.53 6.12 -10.01
N ASP A 290 -9.78 5.99 -9.53
CA ASP A 290 -10.81 6.99 -9.84
C ASP A 290 -10.43 8.35 -9.25
N SER A 291 -9.72 8.38 -8.11
CA SER A 291 -9.23 9.63 -7.54
C SER A 291 -8.16 10.27 -8.41
N LEU A 292 -7.29 9.47 -9.04
CA LEU A 292 -6.31 9.95 -10.00
C LEU A 292 -6.99 10.61 -11.21
N GLU A 293 -8.08 10.02 -11.70
CA GLU A 293 -8.89 10.58 -12.78
C GLU A 293 -9.54 11.90 -12.36
N MET A 294 -10.11 11.97 -11.15
CA MET A 294 -10.71 13.21 -10.63
C MET A 294 -9.70 14.36 -10.47
N ILE A 295 -8.47 14.06 -10.00
CA ILE A 295 -7.43 15.11 -9.90
C ILE A 295 -6.88 15.52 -11.26
N ALA A 296 -6.89 14.63 -12.26
CA ALA A 296 -6.53 14.98 -13.63
C ALA A 296 -7.52 15.98 -14.24
N GLU A 297 -8.83 15.79 -14.01
CA GLU A 297 -9.85 16.77 -14.38
C GLU A 297 -9.69 18.07 -13.58
N SER A 298 -9.50 17.98 -12.26
CA SER A 298 -9.25 19.14 -11.39
C SER A 298 -8.04 19.97 -11.85
N TYR A 299 -7.01 19.33 -12.40
CA TYR A 299 -5.82 20.01 -12.93
C TYR A 299 -6.12 20.79 -14.21
N LYS A 300 -6.93 20.23 -15.13
CA LYS A 300 -7.34 20.91 -16.37
C LYS A 300 -8.09 22.21 -16.09
N ILE A 301 -8.90 22.23 -15.04
CA ILE A 301 -9.65 23.41 -14.58
C ILE A 301 -8.89 24.26 -13.55
N LYS A 302 -7.59 23.99 -13.34
CA LYS A 302 -6.68 24.75 -12.47
C LYS A 302 -7.08 24.79 -10.97
N LEU A 303 -7.84 23.81 -10.49
CA LEU A 303 -8.15 23.66 -9.07
C LEU A 303 -7.02 23.04 -8.25
N VAL A 304 -6.16 22.26 -8.91
CA VAL A 304 -4.93 21.71 -8.31
C VAL A 304 -3.71 22.21 -9.07
N THR A 305 -2.62 22.43 -8.35
CA THR A 305 -1.35 22.87 -8.92
C THR A 305 -0.65 21.72 -9.65
N LYS A 306 0.25 22.07 -10.58
CA LYS A 306 1.13 21.10 -11.24
C LYS A 306 1.90 20.25 -10.24
N LYS A 307 2.38 20.87 -9.15
CA LYS A 307 3.15 20.19 -8.10
C LYS A 307 2.33 19.14 -7.37
N GLU A 308 1.10 19.49 -6.97
CA GLU A 308 0.18 18.56 -6.29
C GLU A 308 -0.17 17.38 -7.19
N TYR A 309 -0.57 17.66 -8.43
CA TYR A 309 -0.87 16.62 -9.42
C TYR A 309 0.33 15.69 -9.67
N SER A 310 1.53 16.24 -9.89
CA SER A 310 2.73 15.43 -10.12
C SER A 310 3.11 14.57 -8.91
N THR A 311 2.88 15.08 -7.69
CA THR A 311 3.19 14.35 -6.45
C THR A 311 2.23 13.17 -6.25
N ALA A 312 0.93 13.41 -6.47
CA ALA A 312 -0.08 12.36 -6.40
C ALA A 312 0.15 11.28 -7.48
N LEU A 313 0.45 11.67 -8.72
CA LEU A 313 0.76 10.75 -9.80
C LEU A 313 2.02 9.91 -9.54
N PHE A 314 3.08 10.53 -9.02
CA PHE A 314 4.31 9.82 -8.66
C PHE A 314 4.05 8.77 -7.56
N SER A 315 3.29 9.17 -6.53
CA SER A 315 2.93 8.28 -5.41
C SER A 315 2.05 7.12 -5.88
N TYR A 316 1.02 7.41 -6.67
CA TYR A 316 0.16 6.40 -7.31
C TYR A 316 0.98 5.37 -8.07
N ARG A 317 1.93 5.82 -8.91
CA ARG A 317 2.80 4.93 -9.68
C ARG A 317 3.67 4.06 -8.80
N ASN A 318 4.19 4.59 -7.69
CA ASN A 318 4.99 3.80 -6.75
C ASN A 318 4.20 2.68 -6.08
N VAL A 319 2.91 2.91 -5.77
CA VAL A 319 2.02 1.86 -5.25
C VAL A 319 1.85 0.73 -6.28
N HIS A 320 1.79 1.07 -7.57
CA HIS A 320 1.58 0.11 -8.67
C HIS A 320 2.86 -0.28 -9.41
N LYS A 321 4.04 -0.08 -8.82
CA LYS A 321 5.34 -0.31 -9.50
C LYS A 321 5.56 -1.77 -9.95
N ASP A 322 4.79 -2.71 -9.40
CA ASP A 322 4.78 -4.11 -9.82
C ASP A 322 3.75 -4.43 -10.92
N GLU A 323 2.89 -3.47 -11.32
CA GLU A 323 1.87 -3.63 -12.37
C GLU A 323 2.12 -2.80 -13.64
N TRP A 324 3.08 -1.86 -13.62
CA TRP A 324 3.24 -0.88 -14.69
C TRP A 324 4.69 -0.73 -15.18
N SER A 325 5.11 -1.66 -16.03
CA SER A 325 6.34 -1.53 -16.80
C SER A 325 6.25 -0.37 -17.81
N ILE A 326 7.02 0.70 -17.56
CA ILE A 326 7.78 1.59 -18.48
C ILE A 326 7.09 2.24 -19.73
N GLU A 327 5.89 1.89 -20.17
CA GLU A 327 5.37 2.36 -21.48
C GLU A 327 4.57 3.68 -21.46
N ARG A 328 4.43 4.36 -20.32
CA ARG A 328 3.59 5.58 -20.24
C ARG A 328 4.25 6.84 -19.68
N GLU A 329 5.55 6.83 -19.45
CA GLU A 329 6.27 8.11 -19.22
C GLU A 329 6.45 8.91 -20.50
N THR A 330 6.58 8.25 -21.65
CA THR A 330 6.58 8.89 -22.97
C THR A 330 5.20 9.42 -23.36
N THR A 331 4.14 8.64 -23.25
CA THR A 331 2.80 9.07 -23.73
C THR A 331 2.17 10.23 -22.96
N VAL A 332 2.48 10.43 -21.67
CA VAL A 332 1.95 11.58 -20.90
C VAL A 332 2.75 12.85 -21.18
N VAL A 333 4.06 12.75 -21.40
CA VAL A 333 4.89 13.88 -21.84
C VAL A 333 4.57 14.25 -23.30
N ASP A 334 4.27 13.27 -24.15
CA ASP A 334 3.88 13.49 -25.54
C ASP A 334 2.47 14.10 -25.65
N ALA A 335 1.51 13.68 -24.81
CA ALA A 335 0.20 14.31 -24.71
C ALA A 335 0.28 15.76 -24.20
N TYR A 336 1.25 16.05 -23.31
CA TYR A 336 1.55 17.40 -22.82
C TYR A 336 2.15 18.30 -23.91
N ASN A 337 3.11 17.79 -24.70
CA ASN A 337 3.69 18.53 -25.82
C ASN A 337 2.64 18.80 -26.92
N CYS A 338 1.76 17.83 -27.19
CA CYS A 338 0.69 17.97 -28.17
C CYS A 338 -0.38 19.00 -27.76
N ALA A 339 -0.59 19.23 -26.46
CA ALA A 339 -1.49 20.27 -25.96
C ALA A 339 -0.85 21.66 -26.04
N GLN A 340 0.46 21.80 -25.74
CA GLN A 340 1.17 23.09 -25.81
C GLN A 340 1.37 23.59 -27.25
N GLU A 341 1.54 22.69 -28.22
CA GLU A 341 1.61 23.06 -29.66
C GLU A 341 0.29 23.61 -30.22
N LYS A 342 -0.85 23.32 -29.56
CA LYS A 342 -2.16 23.86 -29.96
C LYS A 342 -2.41 25.26 -29.40
N ASP A 343 -1.89 25.57 -28.21
CA ASP A 343 -1.98 26.91 -27.63
C ASP A 343 -1.03 27.91 -28.34
N HIS A 344 0.13 27.45 -28.83
CA HIS A 344 1.06 28.31 -29.57
C HIS A 344 0.68 28.59 -31.04
N LYS A 345 -0.31 27.88 -31.60
CA LYS A 345 -0.81 28.12 -32.98
C LYS A 345 -2.06 28.98 -33.04
N ILE A 346 -2.56 29.48 -31.91
CA ILE A 346 -3.72 30.38 -31.84
C ILE A 346 -3.28 31.84 -31.66
N ASP A 347 -2.01 32.09 -31.29
CA ASP A 347 -1.40 33.43 -31.16
C ASP A 347 -0.32 33.75 -32.22
N SER A 348 -0.33 33.06 -33.36
CA SER A 348 0.48 33.37 -34.56
C SER A 348 -0.39 33.40 -35.81
#